data_AF-A0A8B8DMQ3-F1
#
_entry.id   AF-A0A8B8DMQ3-F1
#
_cell.length_a   1.000
_cell.length_b   1.000
_cell.length_c   1.000
_cell.angle_alpha   90.00
_cell.angle_beta   90.00
_cell.angle_gamma   90.00
#
_symmetry.space_group_name_H-M   'P 1'
#
loop_
_entity.id
_entity.type
_entity.pdbx_description
1 polymer ?
#
loop_
_entity_poly.entity_id
_entity_poly.type
_entity_poly.pdbx_seq_one_letter_code
_entity_poly.pdbx_strand_id
1 'polypeptide(L)'
;MLLVSLIAVNAFVLMRFGKNLDLGKWDWKLHLITFGFPFVECLVVTLAGEIGPTGAYCGVTGEISNLFLTTIPVLIVLTLNSIIYTLTWFKIRSETKRLAGTIGEKANSDRKSTQAAKTMSLFVLVFFIQWWALAVFGVWVLVTNQVPFAMFLLVTSFSNIGGILNGIVFLIMRRNRTRQPAPTQTVVTVSKNQTEATEAK
;
A
#
# COMPACT_ATOMS: atom_id res chain seq x y z
N MET A 1 6.35 6.29 2.85
CA MET A 1 6.98 4.95 2.88
C MET A 1 6.20 3.96 3.75
N LEU A 2 5.92 4.32 5.01
CA LEU A 2 5.20 3.45 5.96
C LEU A 2 3.78 3.07 5.51
N LEU A 3 3.01 4.03 4.99
CA LEU A 3 1.68 3.76 4.44
C LEU A 3 1.69 2.65 3.37
N VAL A 4 2.61 2.73 2.41
CA VAL A 4 2.72 1.71 1.35
C VAL A 4 3.13 0.36 1.92
N SER A 5 4.01 0.35 2.93
CA SER A 5 4.38 -0.89 3.62
C SER A 5 3.17 -1.54 4.29
N LEU A 6 2.31 -0.75 4.94
CA LEU A 6 1.06 -1.24 5.51
C LEU A 6 0.09 -1.74 4.43
N ILE A 7 0.01 -1.07 3.29
CA ILE A 7 -0.79 -1.53 2.14
C ILE A 7 -0.26 -2.88 1.62
N ALA A 8 1.06 -3.04 1.49
CA ALA A 8 1.67 -4.28 1.05
C ALA A 8 1.41 -5.43 2.02
N VAL A 9 1.60 -5.20 3.33
CA VAL A 9 1.29 -6.19 4.37
C VAL A 9 -0.19 -6.51 4.36
N ASN A 10 -1.08 -5.52 4.25
CA ASN A 10 -2.52 -5.77 4.19
C ASN A 10 -2.91 -6.61 2.98
N ALA A 11 -2.36 -6.31 1.79
CA ALA A 11 -2.60 -7.09 0.59
C ALA A 11 -2.13 -8.55 0.76
N PHE A 12 -0.95 -8.75 1.37
CA PHE A 12 -0.42 -10.07 1.67
C PHE A 12 -1.30 -10.83 2.66
N VAL A 13 -1.70 -10.21 3.77
CA VAL A 13 -2.56 -10.82 4.80
C VAL A 13 -3.93 -11.16 4.23
N LEU A 14 -4.51 -10.28 3.41
CA LEU A 14 -5.76 -10.52 2.70
C LEU A 14 -5.66 -11.74 1.78
N MET A 15 -4.59 -11.85 1.00
CA MET A 15 -4.39 -13.00 0.12
C MET A 15 -4.02 -14.29 0.87
N ARG A 16 -3.29 -14.20 1.98
CA ARG A 16 -2.81 -15.38 2.72
C ARG A 16 -3.86 -15.97 3.66
N PHE A 17 -4.60 -15.09 4.34
CA PHE A 17 -5.49 -15.42 5.45
C PHE A 17 -6.95 -14.98 5.22
N GLY A 18 -7.25 -14.26 4.14
CA GLY A 18 -8.62 -13.78 3.85
C GLY A 18 -9.09 -12.67 4.78
N LYS A 19 -8.19 -12.01 5.52
CA LYS A 19 -8.50 -10.96 6.50
C LYS A 19 -7.83 -9.64 6.11
N ASN A 20 -8.50 -8.53 6.39
CA ASN A 20 -7.84 -7.22 6.39
C ASN A 20 -7.22 -6.96 7.77
N LEU A 21 -6.18 -6.15 7.79
CA LEU A 21 -5.60 -5.63 9.01
C LEU A 21 -6.58 -4.66 9.68
N ASP A 22 -6.78 -4.83 10.99
CA ASP A 22 -7.51 -3.87 11.81
C ASP A 22 -6.53 -2.80 12.33
N LEU A 23 -6.69 -1.57 11.83
CA LEU A 23 -5.86 -0.42 12.19
C LEU A 23 -6.52 0.45 13.29
N GLY A 24 -7.49 -0.13 14.00
CA GLY A 24 -8.25 0.53 15.06
C GLY A 24 -9.46 1.29 14.54
N LYS A 25 -10.33 1.71 15.46
CA LYS A 25 -11.52 2.50 15.14
C LYS A 25 -11.11 3.78 14.42
N TRP A 26 -11.66 4.03 13.23
CA TRP A 26 -11.31 5.17 12.35
C TRP A 26 -9.85 5.19 11.87
N ASP A 27 -9.17 4.05 11.85
CA ASP A 27 -7.78 3.92 11.40
C ASP A 27 -6.80 4.86 12.14
N TRP A 28 -7.07 5.16 13.43
CA TRP A 28 -6.22 6.08 14.19
C TRP A 28 -4.76 5.62 14.27
N LYS A 29 -4.50 4.30 14.31
CA LYS A 29 -3.14 3.75 14.33
C LYS A 29 -2.42 4.05 13.01
N LEU A 30 -3.14 4.02 11.89
CA LEU A 30 -2.58 4.35 10.58
C LEU A 30 -2.11 5.80 10.53
N HIS A 31 -2.94 6.72 11.03
CA HIS A 31 -2.63 8.15 11.06
C HIS A 31 -1.45 8.43 11.99
N LEU A 32 -1.45 7.83 13.19
CA LEU A 32 -0.34 7.95 14.14
C LEU A 32 0.97 7.49 13.52
N ILE A 33 0.99 6.34 12.86
CA ILE A 33 2.22 5.81 12.24
C ILE A 33 2.64 6.68 11.05
N THR A 34 1.69 7.10 10.21
CA THR A 34 2.00 7.80 8.95
C THR A 34 2.45 9.24 9.18
N PHE A 35 1.91 9.93 10.18
CA PHE A 35 2.22 11.33 10.48
C PHE A 35 3.11 11.49 11.72
N GLY A 36 2.92 10.67 12.74
CA GLY A 36 3.69 10.74 13.97
C GLY A 36 5.15 10.35 13.77
N PHE A 37 5.43 9.31 12.98
CA PHE A 37 6.82 8.90 12.74
C PHE A 37 7.64 9.98 12.00
N PRO A 38 7.20 10.54 10.86
CA PRO A 38 7.90 11.65 10.23
C PRO A 38 8.02 12.90 11.12
N PHE A 39 7.02 13.17 11.95
CA PHE A 39 7.08 14.29 12.90
C PHE A 39 8.22 14.11 13.90
N VAL A 40 8.36 12.92 14.48
CA VAL A 40 9.46 12.60 15.41
C VAL A 40 10.81 12.67 14.71
N GLU A 41 10.94 12.12 13.49
CA GLU A 41 12.18 12.24 12.71
C GLU A 41 12.58 13.69 12.47
N CYS A 42 11.65 14.53 11.99
CA CYS A 42 11.89 15.96 11.79
C CYS A 42 12.28 16.67 13.10
N LEU A 43 11.61 16.37 14.21
CA LEU A 43 11.93 16.96 15.51
C LEU A 43 13.35 16.60 15.95
N VAL A 44 13.75 15.34 15.82
CA VAL A 44 15.11 14.87 16.19
C VAL A 44 16.18 15.60 15.39
N VAL A 45 16.04 15.67 14.06
CA VAL A 45 17.03 16.37 13.20
C VAL A 45 17.08 17.87 13.51
N THR A 46 15.91 18.47 13.76
CA THR A 46 15.83 19.90 14.10
C THR A 46 16.57 20.18 15.40
N LEU A 47 16.34 19.37 16.44
CA LEU A 47 17.01 19.51 17.74
C LEU A 47 18.51 19.22 17.65
N ALA A 48 18.94 18.38 16.72
CA ALA A 48 20.36 18.13 16.43
C ALA A 48 21.04 19.27 15.65
N GLY A 49 20.28 20.24 15.13
CA GLY A 49 20.82 21.36 14.34
C GLY A 49 21.30 20.96 12.94
N GLU A 50 20.85 19.81 12.42
CA GLU A 50 21.34 19.23 11.16
C GLU A 50 20.41 19.48 9.97
N ILE A 51 19.62 20.56 10.04
CA ILE A 51 18.82 21.03 8.90
C ILE A 51 19.56 22.17 8.22
N GLY A 52 19.80 22.05 6.92
CA GLY A 52 20.51 23.06 6.16
C GLY A 52 20.48 22.82 4.65
N PRO A 53 21.22 23.60 3.86
CA PRO A 53 21.25 23.47 2.40
C PRO A 53 21.99 22.18 1.98
N THR A 54 21.34 21.36 1.15
CA THR A 54 21.90 20.09 0.62
C THR A 54 22.19 20.17 -0.89
N GLY A 55 22.41 21.38 -1.42
CA GLY A 55 22.50 21.65 -2.85
C GLY A 55 21.37 22.57 -3.31
N ALA A 56 20.37 22.03 -4.04
CA ALA A 56 19.27 22.85 -4.57
C ALA A 56 18.05 22.98 -3.64
N TYR A 57 18.06 22.35 -2.46
CA TYR A 57 17.00 22.45 -1.45
C TYR A 57 17.57 22.34 -0.03
N CYS A 58 16.74 22.61 0.96
CA CYS A 58 17.05 22.37 2.37
C CYS A 58 16.68 20.94 2.77
N GLY A 59 17.50 20.30 3.59
CA GLY A 59 17.32 18.93 4.04
C GLY A 59 18.25 18.57 5.20
N VAL A 60 18.42 17.27 5.45
CA VAL A 60 19.32 16.75 6.48
C VAL A 60 20.77 16.87 5.97
N THR A 61 21.60 17.64 6.67
CA THR A 61 23.01 17.88 6.30
C THR A 61 23.98 16.95 7.02
N GLY A 62 23.61 16.44 8.20
CA GLY A 62 24.43 15.49 8.95
C GLY A 62 24.57 14.16 8.20
N GLU A 63 25.81 13.69 7.97
CA GLU A 63 26.09 12.45 7.24
C GLU A 63 25.49 11.22 7.94
N ILE A 64 25.72 11.11 9.25
CA ILE A 64 25.20 10.01 10.09
C ILE A 64 23.66 10.04 10.12
N SER A 65 23.07 11.21 10.35
CA SER A 65 21.62 11.34 10.37
C SER A 65 20.99 11.08 9.02
N ASN A 66 21.59 11.55 7.93
CA ASN A 66 21.11 11.22 6.59
C ASN A 66 21.19 9.70 6.34
N LEU A 67 22.28 9.04 6.75
CA LEU A 67 22.40 7.59 6.61
C LEU A 67 21.29 6.83 7.36
N PHE A 68 21.07 7.15 8.64
CA PHE A 68 20.13 6.40 9.49
C PHE A 68 18.67 6.81 9.32
N LEU A 69 18.37 8.05 8.93
CA LEU A 69 17.00 8.55 8.78
C LEU A 69 16.50 8.46 7.33
N THR A 70 17.39 8.44 6.34
CA THR A 70 16.97 8.37 4.94
C THR A 70 17.44 7.08 4.28
N THR A 71 18.75 6.84 4.19
CA THR A 71 19.29 5.79 3.31
C THR A 71 18.94 4.38 3.78
N ILE A 72 19.26 4.05 5.04
CA ILE A 72 18.96 2.73 5.61
C ILE A 72 17.44 2.46 5.61
N PRO A 73 16.57 3.37 6.10
CA PRO A 73 15.13 3.16 6.08
C PRO A 73 14.57 2.94 4.67
N VAL A 74 15.02 3.71 3.67
CA VAL A 74 14.56 3.56 2.28
C VAL A 74 14.94 2.19 1.72
N LEU A 75 16.17 1.72 1.97
CA LEU A 75 16.63 0.40 1.54
C LEU A 75 15.86 -0.74 2.21
N ILE A 76 15.63 -0.62 3.52
CA ILE A 76 14.83 -1.61 4.28
C ILE A 76 13.41 -1.68 3.72
N VAL A 77 12.76 -0.52 3.57
CA VAL A 77 11.38 -0.45 3.07
C VAL A 77 11.29 -1.02 1.66
N LEU A 78 12.18 -0.65 0.74
CA LEU A 78 12.15 -1.18 -0.62
C LEU A 78 12.38 -2.68 -0.66
N THR A 79 13.34 -3.18 0.11
CA THR A 79 13.62 -4.62 0.19
C THR A 79 12.43 -5.41 0.72
N LEU A 80 11.89 -5.00 1.88
CA LEU A 80 10.76 -5.68 2.51
C LEU A 80 9.50 -5.63 1.63
N ASN A 81 9.20 -4.46 1.04
CA ASN A 81 8.07 -4.35 0.12
C ASN A 81 8.28 -5.20 -1.12
N SER A 82 9.50 -5.32 -1.65
CA SER A 82 9.78 -6.14 -2.84
C SER A 82 9.49 -7.62 -2.57
N ILE A 83 9.90 -8.12 -1.40
CA ILE A 83 9.64 -9.50 -0.97
C ILE A 83 8.13 -9.71 -0.84
N ILE A 84 7.45 -8.86 -0.07
CA ILE A 84 6.01 -8.99 0.20
C ILE A 84 5.19 -8.86 -1.09
N TYR A 85 5.54 -7.91 -1.95
CA TYR A 85 4.91 -7.69 -3.24
C TYR A 85 5.03 -8.93 -4.12
N THR A 86 6.23 -9.50 -4.23
CA THR A 86 6.49 -10.70 -5.04
C THR A 86 5.67 -11.89 -4.56
N LEU A 87 5.66 -12.15 -3.25
CA LEU A 87 4.85 -13.22 -2.65
C LEU A 87 3.34 -13.00 -2.90
N THR A 88 2.87 -11.77 -2.72
CA THR A 88 1.47 -11.39 -2.95
C THR A 88 1.09 -11.57 -4.42
N TRP A 89 1.96 -11.15 -5.34
CA TRP A 89 1.76 -11.27 -6.78
C TRP A 89 1.66 -12.72 -7.24
N PHE A 90 2.57 -13.59 -6.77
CA PHE A 90 2.49 -15.02 -7.06
C PHE A 90 1.18 -15.63 -6.58
N LYS A 91 0.74 -15.26 -5.37
CA LYS A 91 -0.53 -15.73 -4.82
C LYS A 91 -1.73 -15.23 -5.62
N ILE A 92 -1.77 -13.95 -5.98
CA ILE A 92 -2.80 -13.37 -6.85
C ILE A 92 -2.87 -14.12 -8.18
N ARG A 93 -1.73 -14.45 -8.80
CA ARG A 93 -1.68 -15.17 -10.08
C ARG A 93 -2.22 -16.59 -9.95
N SER A 94 -1.86 -17.30 -8.88
CA SER A 94 -2.39 -18.64 -8.58
C SER A 94 -3.90 -18.62 -8.36
N GLU A 95 -4.38 -17.69 -7.54
CA GLU A 95 -5.80 -17.53 -7.21
C GLU A 95 -6.64 -17.11 -8.43
N THR A 96 -6.12 -16.21 -9.25
CA THR A 96 -6.79 -15.80 -10.49
C THR A 96 -6.98 -16.99 -11.45
N LYS A 97 -5.99 -17.89 -11.55
CA LYS A 97 -6.12 -19.13 -12.36
C LYS A 97 -7.15 -20.08 -11.77
N ARG A 98 -7.13 -20.30 -10.44
CA ARG A 98 -8.09 -21.18 -9.75
C ARG A 98 -9.53 -20.70 -9.96
N LEU A 99 -9.76 -19.39 -9.81
CA LEU A 99 -11.09 -18.78 -9.89
C LEU A 99 -11.65 -18.63 -11.31
N ALA A 100 -10.86 -18.88 -12.36
CA ALA A 100 -11.32 -18.81 -13.74
C ALA A 100 -12.38 -19.88 -14.06
N GLY A 101 -12.26 -21.07 -13.44
CA GLY A 101 -13.17 -22.20 -13.68
C GLY A 101 -14.18 -22.49 -12.56
N THR A 102 -14.19 -21.71 -11.47
CA THR A 102 -15.08 -21.97 -10.33
C THR A 102 -16.24 -20.99 -10.29
N ILE A 103 -17.45 -21.50 -10.11
CA ILE A 103 -18.70 -20.73 -9.98
C ILE A 103 -19.26 -20.98 -8.58
N GLY A 104 -19.74 -19.93 -7.90
CA GLY A 104 -20.36 -20.02 -6.58
C GLY A 104 -20.13 -18.78 -5.73
N GLU A 105 -20.86 -18.67 -4.61
CA GLU A 105 -20.79 -17.52 -3.70
C GLU A 105 -19.40 -17.34 -3.08
N LYS A 106 -18.77 -18.46 -2.66
CA LYS A 106 -17.38 -18.48 -2.18
C LYS A 106 -16.40 -17.99 -3.25
N ALA A 107 -16.57 -18.40 -4.51
CA ALA A 107 -15.73 -17.96 -5.62
C ALA A 107 -15.91 -16.46 -5.92
N ASN A 108 -17.12 -15.91 -5.74
CA ASN A 108 -17.36 -14.47 -5.86
C ASN A 108 -16.70 -13.66 -4.74
N SER A 109 -16.74 -14.14 -3.49
CA SER A 109 -16.04 -13.52 -2.37
C SER A 109 -14.51 -13.50 -2.60
N ASP A 110 -13.94 -14.64 -2.99
CA ASP A 110 -12.51 -14.77 -3.31
C ASP A 110 -12.08 -13.90 -4.51
N ARG A 111 -12.96 -13.71 -5.51
CA ARG A 111 -12.71 -12.77 -6.62
C ARG A 111 -12.65 -11.33 -6.14
N LYS A 112 -13.54 -10.92 -5.22
CA LYS A 112 -13.54 -9.56 -4.64
C LYS A 112 -12.28 -9.30 -3.84
N SER A 113 -11.85 -10.23 -2.98
CA SER A 113 -10.61 -10.10 -2.21
C SER A 113 -9.39 -10.06 -3.12
N THR A 114 -9.34 -10.92 -4.14
CA THR A 114 -8.27 -10.91 -5.16
C THR A 114 -8.21 -9.58 -5.90
N GLN A 115 -9.36 -9.00 -6.26
CA GLN A 115 -9.41 -7.70 -6.94
C GLN A 115 -8.96 -6.53 -6.04
N ALA A 116 -9.32 -6.57 -4.76
CA ALA A 116 -8.84 -5.61 -3.78
C ALA A 116 -7.30 -5.71 -3.64
N ALA A 117 -6.76 -6.92 -3.49
CA ALA A 117 -5.32 -7.14 -3.40
C ALA A 117 -4.56 -6.72 -4.67
N LYS A 118 -5.13 -6.93 -5.87
CA LYS A 118 -4.57 -6.39 -7.13
C LYS A 118 -4.48 -4.86 -7.11
N THR A 119 -5.54 -4.20 -6.68
CA THR A 119 -5.56 -2.73 -6.57
C THR A 119 -4.54 -2.22 -5.56
N MET A 120 -4.44 -2.86 -4.39
CA MET A 120 -3.42 -2.54 -3.38
C MET A 120 -2.00 -2.75 -3.93
N SER A 121 -1.77 -3.84 -4.68
CA SER A 121 -0.48 -4.13 -5.31
C SER A 121 -0.07 -3.07 -6.33
N LEU A 122 -1.02 -2.43 -7.04
CA LEU A 122 -0.69 -1.33 -7.96
C LEU A 122 -0.07 -0.12 -7.23
N PHE A 123 -0.54 0.20 -6.02
CA PHE A 123 0.06 1.27 -5.21
C PHE A 123 1.50 0.93 -4.80
N VAL A 124 1.76 -0.35 -4.46
CA VAL A 124 3.11 -0.82 -4.14
C VAL A 124 4.03 -0.77 -5.37
N LEU A 125 3.50 -1.08 -6.56
CA LEU A 125 4.25 -0.95 -7.82
C LEU A 125 4.63 0.51 -8.12
N VAL A 126 3.68 1.45 -7.98
CA VAL A 126 3.93 2.88 -8.15
C VAL A 126 5.00 3.37 -7.17
N PHE A 127 4.97 2.87 -5.94
CA PHE A 127 5.99 3.18 -4.95
C PHE A 127 7.40 2.78 -5.41
N PHE A 128 7.59 1.60 -6.01
CA PHE A 128 8.91 1.24 -6.55
C PHE A 128 9.39 2.22 -7.63
N ILE A 129 8.49 2.61 -8.54
CA ILE A 129 8.80 3.58 -9.60
C ILE A 129 9.16 4.95 -9.00
N GLN A 130 8.49 5.36 -7.94
CA GLN A 130 8.71 6.66 -7.32
C GLN A 130 10.02 6.74 -6.53
N TRP A 131 10.42 5.66 -5.85
CA TRP A 131 11.45 5.72 -4.80
C TRP A 131 12.75 4.98 -5.12
N TRP A 132 12.84 4.23 -6.23
CA TRP A 132 14.09 3.54 -6.60
C TRP A 132 15.27 4.52 -6.74
N ALA A 133 15.04 5.69 -7.33
CA ALA A 133 16.09 6.67 -7.58
C ALA A 133 16.70 7.19 -6.27
N LEU A 134 15.88 7.34 -5.22
CA LEU A 134 16.34 7.75 -3.89
C LEU A 134 17.21 6.66 -3.25
N ALA A 135 16.89 5.38 -3.46
CA ALA A 135 17.72 4.29 -2.96
C ALA A 135 19.09 4.24 -3.65
N VAL A 136 19.10 4.39 -4.98
CA VAL A 136 20.35 4.45 -5.75
C VAL A 136 21.18 5.66 -5.31
N PHE A 137 20.55 6.83 -5.14
CA PHE A 137 21.20 8.02 -4.61
C PHE A 137 21.82 7.77 -3.24
N GLY A 138 21.08 7.21 -2.29
CA GLY A 138 21.58 6.91 -0.95
C GLY A 138 22.78 5.95 -0.95
N VAL A 139 22.71 4.87 -1.74
CA VAL A 139 23.84 3.95 -1.92
C VAL A 139 25.04 4.65 -2.56
N TRP A 140 24.80 5.53 -3.53
CA TRP A 140 25.88 6.28 -4.19
C TRP A 140 26.64 7.17 -3.21
N VAL A 141 25.92 7.88 -2.34
CA VAL A 141 26.53 8.70 -1.27
C VAL A 141 27.46 7.85 -0.39
N LEU A 142 27.07 6.61 -0.08
CA LEU A 142 27.90 5.71 0.75
C LEU A 142 29.17 5.23 0.07
N VAL A 143 29.16 5.10 -1.26
CA VAL A 143 30.35 4.69 -2.01
C VAL A 143 31.24 5.90 -2.27
N THR A 144 30.65 7.04 -2.62
CA THR A 144 31.36 8.29 -2.92
C THR A 144 30.57 9.50 -2.45
N ASN A 145 31.22 10.43 -1.75
CA ASN A 145 30.60 11.71 -1.36
C ASN A 145 30.36 12.67 -2.54
N GLN A 146 30.69 12.27 -3.76
CA GLN A 146 30.52 13.05 -4.98
C GLN A 146 29.41 12.44 -5.85
N VAL A 147 28.18 12.88 -5.60
CA VAL A 147 27.02 12.44 -6.40
C VAL A 147 26.78 13.41 -7.56
N PRO A 148 26.66 12.92 -8.81
CA PRO A 148 26.35 13.78 -9.95
C PRO A 148 25.01 14.49 -9.80
N PHE A 149 24.91 15.75 -10.22
CA PHE A 149 23.66 16.51 -10.22
C PHE A 149 22.54 15.81 -11.01
N ALA A 150 22.87 15.02 -12.03
CA ALA A 150 21.88 14.22 -12.75
C ALA A 150 21.11 13.24 -11.85
N MET A 151 21.75 12.64 -10.84
CA MET A 151 21.07 11.74 -9.89
C MET A 151 20.05 12.50 -9.04
N PHE A 152 20.37 13.73 -8.66
CA PHE A 152 19.45 14.61 -7.95
C PHE A 152 18.21 14.94 -8.78
N LEU A 153 18.38 15.23 -10.08
CA LEU A 153 17.27 15.44 -11.00
C LEU A 153 16.41 14.19 -11.18
N LEU A 154 17.00 12.99 -11.17
CA LEU A 154 16.26 11.74 -11.21
C LEU A 154 15.42 11.53 -9.95
N VAL A 155 16.00 11.72 -8.75
CA VAL A 155 15.26 11.63 -7.48
C VAL A 155 14.08 12.61 -7.49
N THR A 156 14.31 13.85 -7.91
CA THR A 156 13.27 14.87 -7.99
C THR A 156 12.18 14.48 -8.99
N SER A 157 12.55 14.03 -10.18
CA SER A 157 11.57 13.68 -11.23
C SER A 157 10.68 12.50 -10.83
N PHE A 158 11.29 11.42 -10.34
CA PHE A 158 10.55 10.21 -9.96
C PHE A 158 9.73 10.40 -8.67
N SER A 159 10.24 11.15 -7.69
CA SER A 159 9.44 11.47 -6.49
C SER A 159 8.19 12.28 -6.83
N ASN A 160 8.27 13.21 -7.79
CA ASN A 160 7.14 14.04 -8.21
C ASN A 160 6.15 13.30 -9.14
N ILE A 161 6.62 12.47 -10.07
CA ILE A 161 5.72 11.70 -10.96
C ILE A 161 4.82 10.73 -10.20
N GLY A 162 5.23 10.35 -8.98
CA GLY A 162 4.44 9.52 -8.08
C GLY A 162 3.02 10.06 -7.83
N GLY A 163 2.82 11.38 -7.76
CA GLY A 163 1.48 11.96 -7.62
C GLY A 163 0.56 11.62 -8.79
N ILE A 164 1.07 11.75 -10.01
CA ILE A 164 0.36 11.42 -11.26
C ILE A 164 0.04 9.92 -11.30
N LEU A 165 1.03 9.07 -11.04
CA LEU A 165 0.86 7.62 -11.06
C LEU A 165 -0.16 7.13 -10.02
N ASN A 166 -0.12 7.67 -8.80
CA ASN A 166 -1.11 7.37 -7.77
C ASN A 166 -2.52 7.82 -8.17
N GLY A 167 -2.64 8.97 -8.85
CA GLY A 167 -3.90 9.42 -9.44
C GLY A 167 -4.45 8.45 -10.50
N ILE A 168 -3.59 7.90 -11.36
CA ILE A 168 -3.97 6.87 -12.34
C ILE A 168 -4.49 5.62 -11.64
N VAL A 169 -3.80 5.13 -10.61
CA VAL A 169 -4.24 3.95 -9.84
C VAL A 169 -5.59 4.22 -9.17
N PHE A 170 -5.80 5.42 -8.62
CA PHE A 170 -7.09 5.82 -8.06
C PHE A 170 -8.22 5.78 -9.11
N LEU A 171 -7.98 6.27 -10.33
CA LEU A 171 -8.95 6.21 -11.42
C LEU A 171 -9.27 4.76 -11.83
N ILE A 172 -8.27 3.89 -11.89
CA ILE A 172 -8.46 2.44 -12.14
C ILE A 172 -9.34 1.84 -11.04
N MET A 173 -9.06 2.12 -9.77
CA MET A 173 -9.86 1.65 -8.64
C MET A 173 -11.31 2.16 -8.74
N ARG A 174 -11.51 3.44 -9.03
CA ARG A 174 -12.84 4.05 -9.15
C ARG A 174 -13.65 3.41 -10.28
N ARG A 175 -13.03 3.19 -11.44
CA ARG A 175 -13.65 2.50 -12.59
C ARG A 175 -14.03 1.05 -12.26
N ASN A 176 -13.23 0.38 -11.45
CA ASN A 176 -13.51 -1.00 -11.03
C ASN A 176 -14.66 -1.09 -10.02
N ARG A 177 -14.86 -0.05 -9.18
CA ARG A 177 -16.01 0.03 -8.27
C ARG A 177 -17.32 0.30 -9.01
N THR A 178 -17.35 1.21 -9.98
CA THR A 178 -18.58 1.52 -10.75
C THR A 178 -19.04 0.40 -11.67
N ARG A 179 -18.17 -0.57 -12.00
CA ARG A 179 -18.52 -1.77 -12.78
C ARG A 179 -19.12 -2.90 -11.95
N GLN A 180 -19.23 -2.77 -10.63
CA GLN A 180 -19.97 -3.73 -9.81
C GLN A 180 -21.45 -3.32 -9.77
N PRO A 181 -22.38 -4.12 -10.31
CA PRO A 181 -23.80 -3.87 -10.11
C PRO A 181 -24.13 -3.96 -8.61
N ALA A 182 -25.08 -3.14 -8.17
CA ALA A 182 -25.58 -3.15 -6.80
C ALA A 182 -25.94 -4.59 -6.38
N PRO A 183 -25.67 -5.00 -5.13
CA PRO A 183 -26.11 -6.30 -4.65
C PRO A 183 -27.63 -6.38 -4.84
N THR A 184 -28.09 -7.30 -5.68
CA THR A 184 -29.50 -7.68 -5.76
C THR A 184 -29.90 -8.07 -4.34
N GLN A 185 -30.68 -7.23 -3.69
CA GLN A 185 -31.27 -7.57 -2.40
C GLN A 185 -32.14 -8.80 -2.64
N THR A 186 -31.69 -9.97 -2.19
CA THR A 186 -32.54 -11.13 -2.11
C THR A 186 -33.54 -10.82 -1.00
N VAL A 187 -34.68 -10.24 -1.39
CA VAL A 187 -35.83 -10.12 -0.50
C VAL A 187 -36.21 -11.54 -0.12
N VAL A 188 -35.82 -11.96 1.09
CA VAL A 188 -36.31 -13.19 1.69
C VAL A 188 -37.76 -12.92 2.05
N THR A 189 -38.67 -13.14 1.09
CA THR A 189 -40.10 -13.18 1.37
C THR A 189 -40.36 -14.46 2.16
N VAL A 190 -40.40 -14.35 3.49
CA VAL A 190 -40.88 -15.45 4.34
C VAL A 190 -42.36 -15.61 4.05
N SER A 191 -42.70 -16.59 3.20
CA SER A 191 -44.07 -17.02 2.97
C SER A 191 -44.55 -17.77 4.21
N LYS A 192 -45.34 -17.12 5.05
CA LYS A 192 -46.12 -17.77 6.11
C LYS A 192 -47.37 -18.37 5.47
N ASN A 193 -47.33 -19.65 5.12
CA ASN A 193 -48.55 -20.41 4.83
C ASN A 193 -48.83 -21.41 5.97
N GLN A 194 -49.93 -21.10 6.67
CA GLN A 194 -50.96 -21.98 7.23
C GLN A 194 -50.59 -23.37 7.78
N THR A 195 -50.90 -23.57 9.05
CA THR A 195 -51.51 -24.83 9.52
C THR A 195 -52.57 -24.49 10.57
N GLU A 196 -53.80 -24.26 10.10
CA GLU A 196 -55.00 -24.58 10.88
C GLU A 196 -55.29 -26.06 10.63
N ALA A 197 -55.32 -26.85 11.70
CA ALA A 197 -56.05 -28.11 11.78
C ALA A 197 -56.33 -28.40 13.26
N THR A 198 -57.51 -27.98 13.69
CA THR A 198 -58.50 -28.73 14.47
C THR A 198 -57.99 -29.95 15.27
N GLU A 199 -58.19 -29.92 16.59
CA GLU A 199 -58.75 -31.08 17.28
C GLU A 199 -59.50 -30.65 18.55
N ALA A 200 -60.77 -31.07 18.59
CA ALA A 200 -61.68 -30.92 19.70
C ALA A 200 -61.56 -32.13 20.63
N LYS A 201 -61.44 -31.88 21.93
CA LYS A 201 -62.18 -32.57 23.00
C LYS A 201 -62.01 -31.86 24.34
#